data_AF-A0A6M4AXM3-F1
#
_entry.id   AF-A0A6M4AXM3-F1
#
_cell.length_a   1.000
_cell.length_b   1.000
_cell.length_c   1.000
_cell.angle_alpha   90.00
_cell.angle_beta   90.00
_cell.angle_gamma   90.00
#
_symmetry.space_group_name_H-M   'P 1'
#
loop_
_entity.id
_entity.type
_entity.pdbx_description
1 polymer ?
#
loop_
_entity_poly.entity_id
_entity_poly.type
_entity_poly.pdbx_seq_one_letter_code
_entity_poly.pdbx_strand_id
1 'polypeptide(L)'
;MSKAMLAPAAVLVLWTLIMVGWTAVSRFSAFSQAGVSLKGAAPGGRGQDLEGVLPPQTNWKSHNYSHLVEQPTIFYPAVIILAVAGGESQINLTLAWAYVGLRILHSLWQALINTIPVRFTLFALSTACLIGLSINAVVLTLT
;
A
#
# COMPACT_ATOMS: atom_id res chain seq x y z
N MET A 1 -10.06 -14.76 18.74
CA MET A 1 -9.63 -13.92 17.61
C MET A 1 -8.38 -13.16 18.03
N SER A 2 -7.26 -13.41 17.37
CA SER A 2 -5.95 -12.84 17.75
C SER A 2 -5.88 -11.34 17.52
N LYS A 3 -5.57 -10.55 18.55
CA LYS A 3 -5.20 -9.13 18.34
C LYS A 3 -3.84 -9.01 17.64
N ALA A 4 -2.93 -9.95 17.86
CA ALA A 4 -1.57 -9.90 17.35
C ALA A 4 -1.52 -10.05 15.83
N MET A 5 -2.30 -10.96 15.26
CA MET A 5 -2.38 -11.11 13.80
C MET A 5 -3.06 -9.92 13.12
N LEU A 6 -4.04 -9.28 13.77
CA LEU A 6 -4.78 -8.15 13.19
C LEU A 6 -4.02 -6.81 13.25
N ALA A 7 -3.08 -6.66 14.17
CA ALA A 7 -2.32 -5.42 14.34
C ALA A 7 -1.54 -5.00 13.06
N PRO A 8 -0.81 -5.90 12.36
CA PRO A 8 -0.21 -5.59 11.06
C PRO A 8 -1.20 -4.99 10.06
N ALA A 9 -2.38 -5.61 9.92
CA ALA A 9 -3.44 -5.13 9.03
C ALA A 9 -3.91 -3.73 9.42
N ALA A 10 -4.18 -3.48 10.71
CA ALA A 10 -4.58 -2.17 11.19
C ALA A 10 -3.53 -1.07 10.92
N VAL A 11 -2.23 -1.40 11.10
CA VAL A 11 -1.13 -0.47 10.79
C VAL A 11 -1.10 -0.14 9.30
N LEU A 12 -1.27 -1.13 8.42
CA LEU A 12 -1.26 -0.89 6.97
C LEU A 12 -2.49 -0.09 6.49
N VAL A 13 -3.64 -0.27 7.14
CA VAL A 13 -4.81 0.60 6.92
C VAL A 13 -4.48 2.04 7.25
N LEU A 14 -3.92 2.31 8.43
CA LEU A 14 -3.52 3.66 8.83
C LEU A 14 -2.49 4.26 7.86
N TRP A 15 -1.49 3.46 7.46
CA TRP A 15 -0.49 3.89 6.49
C TRP A 15 -1.11 4.25 5.13
N THR A 16 -2.09 3.49 4.67
CA THR A 16 -2.82 3.76 3.42
C THR A 16 -3.54 5.11 3.49
N LEU A 17 -4.14 5.44 4.64
CA LEU A 17 -4.77 6.75 4.88
C LEU A 17 -3.76 7.90 4.92
N ILE A 18 -2.58 7.67 5.49
CA ILE A 18 -1.47 8.65 5.45
C ILE A 18 -1.06 8.91 4.00
N MET A 19 -0.91 7.86 3.18
CA MET A 19 -0.51 7.99 1.78
C MET A 19 -1.55 8.69 0.89
N VAL A 20 -2.85 8.47 1.11
CA VAL A 20 -3.89 9.21 0.36
C VAL A 20 -3.91 10.68 0.78
N GLY A 21 -3.72 10.97 2.07
CA GLY A 21 -3.57 12.34 2.57
C GLY A 21 -2.37 13.04 1.94
N TRP A 22 -1.22 12.38 1.88
CA TRP A 22 -0.01 12.91 1.25
C TRP A 22 -0.21 13.16 -0.26
N THR A 23 -0.91 12.26 -0.95
CA THR A 23 -1.28 12.44 -2.35
C THR A 23 -2.13 13.69 -2.55
N ALA A 24 -3.17 13.87 -1.72
CA ALA A 24 -4.07 15.01 -1.79
C ALA A 24 -3.31 16.33 -1.57
N VAL A 25 -2.57 16.44 -0.46
CA VAL A 25 -1.79 17.66 -0.13
C VAL A 25 -0.80 18.00 -1.24
N SER A 26 -0.05 17.01 -1.74
CA SER A 26 0.95 17.24 -2.80
C SER A 26 0.30 17.76 -4.09
N ARG A 27 -0.84 17.19 -4.49
CA ARG A 27 -1.57 17.61 -5.70
C ARG A 27 -2.18 19.00 -5.56
N PHE A 28 -2.87 19.27 -4.44
CA PHE A 28 -3.44 20.60 -4.21
C PHE A 28 -2.38 21.69 -4.21
N SER A 29 -1.23 21.44 -3.59
CA SER A 29 -0.09 22.35 -3.62
C SER A 29 0.43 22.57 -5.05
N ALA A 30 0.59 21.50 -5.84
CA ALA A 30 1.06 21.60 -7.22
C ALA A 30 0.08 22.34 -8.15
N PHE A 31 -1.23 22.14 -7.99
CA PHE A 31 -2.24 22.90 -8.75
C PHE A 31 -2.19 24.39 -8.42
N SER A 32 -2.08 24.74 -7.12
CA SER A 32 -1.97 26.13 -6.68
C SER A 32 -0.74 26.81 -7.27
N GLN A 33 0.39 26.10 -7.36
CA GLN A 33 1.63 26.63 -7.94
C GLN A 33 1.57 26.74 -9.47
N ALA A 34 0.89 25.82 -10.14
CA ALA A 34 0.71 25.82 -11.60
C ALA A 34 -0.40 26.78 -12.09
N GLY A 35 -1.07 27.51 -11.18
CA GLY A 35 -2.18 28.40 -11.54
C GLY A 35 -3.41 27.67 -12.10
N VAL A 36 -3.51 26.36 -11.88
CA VAL A 36 -4.61 25.53 -12.39
C VAL A 36 -5.83 25.75 -11.50
N SER A 37 -6.88 26.38 -12.05
CA SER A 37 -8.14 26.57 -11.35
C SER A 37 -8.98 25.30 -11.37
N LEU A 38 -9.10 24.65 -10.21
CA LEU A 38 -9.99 23.49 -10.04
C LEU A 38 -11.47 23.83 -10.28
N LYS A 39 -11.86 25.10 -10.15
CA LYS A 39 -13.24 25.56 -10.41
C LYS A 39 -13.60 25.56 -11.91
N GLY A 40 -12.60 25.63 -12.78
CA GLY A 40 -12.78 25.61 -14.24
C GLY A 40 -12.43 24.26 -14.88
N ALA A 41 -12.03 23.27 -14.08
CA ALA A 41 -11.69 21.94 -14.59
C ALA A 41 -12.94 21.24 -15.14
N ALA A 42 -12.81 20.59 -16.28
CA ALA A 42 -13.89 19.80 -16.85
C ALA A 42 -14.28 18.67 -15.87
N PRO A 43 -15.58 18.40 -15.68
CA PRO A 43 -16.04 17.27 -14.88
C PRO A 43 -15.44 15.94 -15.37
N GLY A 44 -15.14 15.04 -14.44
CA GLY A 44 -14.65 13.69 -14.75
C GLY A 44 -13.14 13.53 -14.87
N GLY A 45 -12.36 14.59 -14.62
CA GLY A 45 -10.90 14.50 -14.57
C GLY A 45 -10.41 13.49 -13.53
N ARG A 46 -9.41 12.70 -13.91
CA ARG A 46 -8.83 11.61 -13.13
C ARG A 46 -7.40 11.94 -12.74
N GLY A 47 -6.89 11.26 -11.72
CA GLY A 47 -5.49 11.40 -11.32
C GLY A 47 -4.49 11.04 -12.43
N GLN A 48 -4.88 10.17 -13.37
CA GLN A 48 -4.07 9.80 -14.54
C GLN A 48 -3.96 10.93 -15.58
N ASP A 49 -4.97 11.80 -15.67
CA ASP A 49 -4.95 12.96 -16.57
C ASP A 49 -3.94 14.03 -16.13
N LEU A 50 -3.33 13.84 -14.95
CA LEU A 50 -2.30 14.72 -14.40
C LEU A 50 -0.88 14.28 -14.78
N GLU A 51 -0.72 13.17 -15.51
CA GLU A 51 0.58 12.77 -16.05
C GLU A 51 1.05 13.75 -17.13
N GLY A 52 2.29 14.21 -17.02
CA GLY A 52 2.84 15.24 -17.90
C GLY A 52 2.31 16.66 -17.62
N VAL A 53 1.26 16.82 -16.82
CA VAL A 53 0.73 18.13 -16.38
C VAL A 53 1.40 18.59 -15.09
N LEU A 54 1.49 17.70 -14.10
CA LEU A 54 2.14 17.98 -12.81
C LEU A 54 3.59 17.45 -12.78
N PRO A 55 4.46 18.02 -11.92
CA PRO A 55 5.78 17.46 -11.69
C PRO A 55 5.70 15.96 -11.35
N PRO A 56 6.56 15.09 -11.93
CA PRO A 56 6.49 13.64 -11.71
C PRO A 56 6.48 13.26 -10.22
N GLN A 57 7.26 13.96 -9.40
CA GLN A 57 7.36 13.73 -7.96
C GLN A 57 6.03 13.91 -7.22
N THR A 58 5.11 14.72 -7.74
CA THR A 58 3.76 14.86 -7.21
C THR A 58 2.92 13.61 -7.51
N ASN A 59 3.02 13.08 -8.73
CA ASN A 59 2.26 11.90 -9.16
C ASN A 59 2.75 10.60 -8.53
N TRP A 60 4.04 10.49 -8.16
CA TRP A 60 4.59 9.28 -7.53
C TRP A 60 3.86 8.86 -6.26
N LYS A 61 3.33 9.82 -5.46
CA LYS A 61 2.53 9.51 -4.26
C LYS A 61 1.22 8.82 -4.65
N SER A 62 0.57 9.30 -5.72
CA SER A 62 -0.64 8.68 -6.25
C SER A 62 -0.37 7.29 -6.84
N HIS A 63 0.74 7.10 -7.54
CA HIS A 63 1.13 5.78 -8.04
C HIS A 63 1.29 4.79 -6.90
N ASN A 64 1.94 5.23 -5.82
CA ASN A 64 2.10 4.38 -4.65
C ASN A 64 0.77 4.08 -3.94
N TYR A 65 -0.12 5.07 -3.81
CA TYR A 65 -1.45 4.86 -3.25
C TYR A 65 -2.22 3.78 -4.03
N SER A 66 -2.18 3.81 -5.38
CA SER A 66 -2.76 2.76 -6.21
C SER A 66 -2.20 1.38 -5.85
N HIS A 67 -0.88 1.24 -5.74
CA HIS A 67 -0.28 -0.04 -5.33
C HIS A 67 -0.69 -0.49 -3.93
N LEU A 68 -0.96 0.42 -2.99
CA LEU A 68 -1.43 0.10 -1.63
C LEU A 68 -2.88 -0.38 -1.60
N VAL A 69 -3.69 -0.08 -2.62
CA VAL A 69 -5.05 -0.60 -2.76
C VAL A 69 -5.16 -1.77 -3.74
N GLU A 70 -4.09 -2.12 -4.45
CA GLU A 70 -4.03 -3.30 -5.32
C GLU A 70 -3.63 -4.56 -4.55
N GLN A 71 -2.35 -4.68 -4.14
CA GLN A 71 -1.85 -5.91 -3.53
C GLN A 71 -2.31 -6.09 -2.08
N PRO A 72 -2.27 -5.08 -1.19
CA PRO A 72 -2.72 -5.25 0.19
C PRO A 72 -4.18 -5.70 0.34
N THR A 73 -5.02 -5.46 -0.69
CA THR A 73 -6.42 -5.90 -0.70
C THR A 73 -6.57 -7.41 -0.49
N ILE A 74 -5.60 -8.22 -0.92
CA ILE A 74 -5.59 -9.68 -0.64
C ILE A 74 -4.80 -10.06 0.63
N PHE A 75 -3.96 -9.15 1.15
CA PHE A 75 -3.29 -9.34 2.44
C PHE A 75 -4.27 -9.28 3.62
N TYR A 76 -5.22 -8.33 3.61
CA TYR A 76 -6.18 -8.20 4.70
C TYR A 76 -7.01 -9.49 4.91
N PRO A 77 -7.61 -10.11 3.87
CA PRO A 77 -8.28 -11.40 4.01
C PRO A 77 -7.35 -12.52 4.49
N ALA A 78 -6.12 -12.62 3.97
CA ALA A 78 -5.19 -13.68 4.40
C ALA A 78 -4.90 -13.61 5.91
N VAL A 79 -4.67 -12.40 6.42
CA VAL A 79 -4.46 -12.15 7.86
C VAL A 79 -5.72 -12.46 8.67
N ILE A 80 -6.91 -12.05 8.19
CA ILE A 80 -8.18 -12.32 8.88
C ILE A 80 -8.44 -13.83 8.96
N ILE A 81 -8.24 -14.56 7.86
CA ILE A 81 -8.40 -16.02 7.80
C ILE A 81 -7.48 -16.67 8.85
N LEU A 82 -6.19 -16.31 8.87
CA LEU A 82 -5.26 -16.83 9.87
C LEU A 82 -5.67 -16.46 11.30
N ALA A 83 -6.15 -15.24 11.54
CA ALA A 83 -6.57 -14.79 12.88
C ALA A 83 -7.84 -15.50 13.39
N VAL A 84 -8.72 -15.94 12.49
CA VAL A 84 -9.96 -16.67 12.80
C VAL A 84 -9.70 -18.17 12.91
N ALA A 85 -8.86 -18.72 12.04
CA ALA A 85 -8.50 -20.15 12.01
C ALA A 85 -7.48 -20.55 13.10
N GLY A 86 -7.03 -19.63 13.95
CA GLY A 86 -6.07 -19.92 15.03
C GLY A 86 -4.61 -19.99 14.58
N GLY A 87 -4.26 -19.39 13.45
CA GLY A 87 -2.93 -19.41 12.83
C GLY A 87 -1.92 -18.46 13.47
N GLU A 88 -1.90 -18.36 14.80
CA GLU A 88 -1.10 -17.39 15.57
C GLU A 88 0.36 -17.82 15.79
N SER A 89 0.95 -18.52 14.81
CA SER A 89 2.33 -18.98 14.90
C SER A 89 3.31 -17.79 14.82
N GLN A 90 4.49 -17.95 15.45
CA GLN A 90 5.56 -16.95 15.38
C GLN A 90 5.94 -16.64 13.92
N ILE A 91 5.92 -17.65 13.04
CA ILE A 91 6.22 -17.46 11.62
C ILE A 91 5.18 -16.59 10.91
N ASN A 92 3.88 -16.81 11.15
CA ASN A 92 2.81 -16.00 10.56
C ASN A 92 2.89 -14.55 11.04
N LEU A 93 3.14 -14.34 12.33
CA LEU A 93 3.28 -13.00 12.88
C LEU A 93 4.49 -12.26 12.28
N THR A 94 5.64 -12.94 12.16
CA THR A 94 6.84 -12.38 11.53
C THR A 94 6.58 -12.02 10.07
N LEU A 95 5.94 -12.91 9.29
CA LEU A 95 5.62 -12.64 7.88
C LEU A 95 4.65 -11.47 7.72
N ALA A 96 3.64 -11.36 8.59
CA ALA A 96 2.69 -10.25 8.55
C ALA A 96 3.34 -8.90 8.85
N TRP A 97 4.20 -8.82 9.87
CA TRP A 97 4.94 -7.60 10.16
C TRP A 97 5.99 -7.27 9.10
N ALA A 98 6.70 -8.28 8.58
CA ALA A 98 7.65 -8.09 7.48
C ALA A 98 6.94 -7.54 6.24
N TYR A 99 5.77 -8.08 5.88
CA TYR A 99 4.93 -7.55 4.80
C TYR A 99 4.66 -6.06 5.01
N VAL A 100 4.11 -5.67 6.16
CA VAL A 100 3.75 -4.27 6.45
C VAL A 100 4.97 -3.36 6.43
N GLY A 101 6.08 -3.75 7.05
CA GLY A 101 7.33 -2.98 7.03
C GLY A 101 7.85 -2.76 5.61
N LEU A 102 7.88 -3.82 4.79
CA LEU A 102 8.30 -3.73 3.39
C LEU A 102 7.36 -2.85 2.56
N ARG A 103 6.03 -2.89 2.81
CA ARG A 103 5.05 -2.01 2.16
C ARG A 103 5.27 -0.54 2.52
N ILE A 104 5.58 -0.23 3.77
CA ILE A 104 5.90 1.13 4.21
C ILE A 104 7.19 1.60 3.54
N LEU A 105 8.24 0.79 3.55
CA LEU A 105 9.52 1.09 2.87
C LEU A 105 9.34 1.30 1.37
N HIS A 106 8.57 0.44 0.71
CA HIS A 106 8.21 0.59 -0.71
C HIS A 106 7.50 1.93 -0.96
N SER A 107 6.59 2.31 -0.07
CA SER A 107 5.84 3.57 -0.18
C SER A 107 6.74 4.79 -0.09
N LEU A 108 7.60 4.82 0.92
CA LEU A 108 8.59 5.88 1.09
C LEU A 108 9.55 5.94 -0.11
N TRP A 109 10.06 4.79 -0.55
CA TRP A 109 10.98 4.74 -1.68
C TRP A 109 10.33 5.26 -2.97
N GLN A 110 9.14 4.79 -3.29
CA GLN A 110 8.41 5.21 -4.49
C GLN A 110 8.02 6.69 -4.42
N ALA A 111 7.60 7.19 -3.26
CA ALA A 111 7.18 8.58 -3.10
C ALA A 111 8.36 9.57 -3.14
N LEU A 112 9.57 9.16 -2.74
CA LEU A 112 10.72 10.06 -2.57
C LEU A 112 11.81 9.89 -3.65
N ILE A 113 12.14 8.66 -4.05
CA ILE A 113 13.32 8.35 -4.87
C ILE A 113 12.92 7.69 -6.20
N ASN A 114 11.99 6.75 -6.15
CA ASN A 114 11.31 6.11 -7.28
C ASN A 114 12.19 5.40 -8.34
N THR A 115 13.35 4.85 -7.95
CA THR A 115 14.15 4.00 -8.84
C THR A 115 13.57 2.58 -8.94
N ILE A 116 13.57 2.02 -10.15
CA ILE A 116 12.89 0.75 -10.47
C ILE A 116 13.48 -0.45 -9.71
N PRO A 117 14.81 -0.68 -9.67
CA PRO A 117 15.34 -1.90 -9.06
C PRO A 117 14.93 -2.05 -7.60
N VAL A 118 15.06 -0.97 -6.81
CA VAL A 118 14.76 -1.01 -5.37
C VAL A 118 13.27 -1.16 -5.10
N ARG A 119 12.40 -0.39 -5.79
CA ARG A 119 10.95 -0.54 -5.60
C ARG A 119 10.49 -1.94 -6.00
N PHE A 120 11.03 -2.48 -7.09
CA PHE A 120 10.72 -3.85 -7.51
C PHE A 120 11.16 -4.89 -6.47
N THR A 121 12.37 -4.77 -5.91
CA THR A 121 12.84 -5.68 -4.86
C THR A 121 11.96 -5.61 -3.61
N LEU A 122 11.59 -4.42 -3.16
CA LEU A 122 10.70 -4.25 -2.00
C LEU A 122 9.31 -4.86 -2.25
N PHE A 123 8.78 -4.70 -3.47
CA PHE A 123 7.52 -5.33 -3.89
C PHE A 123 7.64 -6.85 -3.92
N ALA A 124 8.71 -7.39 -4.50
CA ALA A 124 8.93 -8.84 -4.60
C ALA A 124 9.06 -9.48 -3.22
N LEU A 125 9.83 -8.88 -2.30
CA LEU A 125 9.97 -9.36 -0.92
C LEU A 125 8.63 -9.32 -0.16
N SER A 126 7.85 -8.23 -0.31
CA SER A 126 6.50 -8.15 0.26
C SER A 126 5.63 -9.29 -0.28
N THR A 127 5.71 -9.55 -1.59
CA THR A 127 4.94 -10.61 -2.25
C THR A 127 5.30 -11.99 -1.70
N ALA A 128 6.59 -12.25 -1.44
CA ALA A 128 7.04 -13.50 -0.83
C ALA A 128 6.45 -13.71 0.58
N CYS A 129 6.39 -12.65 1.40
CA CYS A 129 5.73 -12.73 2.71
C CYS A 129 4.25 -13.09 2.58
N LEU A 130 3.55 -12.46 1.64
CA LEU A 130 2.13 -12.71 1.39
C LEU A 130 1.89 -14.14 0.87
N ILE A 131 2.77 -14.67 0.01
CA ILE A 131 2.72 -16.07 -0.43
C ILE A 131 2.80 -17.01 0.77
N GLY A 132 3.75 -16.81 1.68
CA GLY A 132 3.88 -17.62 2.90
C GLY A 132 2.64 -17.58 3.78
N LEU A 133 2.08 -16.38 4.02
CA LEU A 133 0.82 -16.23 4.76
C LEU A 133 -0.34 -16.97 4.08
N SER A 134 -0.41 -16.88 2.75
CA SER A 134 -1.49 -17.49 1.96
C SER A 134 -1.41 -19.02 1.98
N ILE A 135 -0.20 -19.58 1.85
CA ILE A 135 0.03 -21.03 1.98
C ILE A 135 -0.39 -21.50 3.37
N ASN A 136 0.05 -20.81 4.42
CA ASN A 136 -0.29 -21.18 5.79
C ASN A 136 -1.80 -21.08 6.05
N ALA A 137 -2.48 -20.08 5.46
CA ALA A 137 -3.93 -19.95 5.55
C ALA A 137 -4.64 -21.15 4.90
N VAL A 138 -4.19 -21.56 3.71
CA VAL A 138 -4.74 -22.74 3.00
C VAL A 138 -4.51 -24.02 3.81
N VAL A 139 -3.28 -24.26 4.27
CA VAL A 139 -2.94 -25.45 5.05
C VAL A 139 -3.81 -25.55 6.29
N LEU A 140 -3.92 -24.45 7.05
CA LEU A 140 -4.66 -24.44 8.30
C LEU A 140 -6.18 -24.60 8.14
N THR A 141 -6.74 -24.21 6.99
CA THR A 141 -8.19 -24.24 6.76
C THR A 141 -8.68 -25.50 6.05
N LEU A 142 -7.77 -26.32 5.52
CA LEU A 142 -8.09 -27.60 4.87
C LEU A 142 -7.84 -28.82 5.76
N THR A 143 -7.30 -28.62 6.96
CA THR A 143 -7.07 -29.66 7.98
C THR A 143 -8.12 -29.59 9.08
#